data_AF-A0A952V739-F1
#
_entry.id   AF-A0A952V739-F1
#
_cell.length_a   1.000
_cell.length_b   1.000
_cell.length_c   1.000
_cell.angle_alpha   90.00
_cell.angle_beta   90.00
_cell.angle_gamma   90.00
#
_symmetry.space_group_name_H-M   'P 1'
#
loop_
_entity.id
_entity.type
_entity.pdbx_description
1 polymer ?
#
loop_
_entity_poly.entity_id
_entity_poly.type
_entity_poly.pdbx_seq_one_letter_code
_entity_poly.pdbx_strand_id
1 'polypeptide(L)'
;MFGFRKTNPDITKLLAAANKAQGLIDDLRQADLSNATFEQAGLLDGSEIIRDYVEENEWGLAVEHLFYKIYEGEIDFPADELNELYSIAIRNGIQISYVGKSL
;
A
#
# COMPACT_ATOMS: atom_id res chain seq x y z
N MET A 1 -21.06 2.68 -16.03
CA MET A 1 -19.60 2.86 -16.09
C MET A 1 -19.27 4.06 -15.21
N PHE A 2 -18.87 3.83 -13.96
CA PHE A 2 -18.49 4.90 -13.04
C PHE A 2 -16.99 5.17 -13.21
N GLY A 3 -16.65 6.23 -13.93
CA GLY A 3 -15.29 6.74 -13.98
C GLY A 3 -15.00 7.47 -12.67
N PHE A 4 -14.15 6.88 -11.82
CA PHE A 4 -13.62 7.56 -10.65
C PHE A 4 -12.70 8.68 -11.13
N ARG A 5 -13.14 9.93 -10.99
CA ARG A 5 -12.32 11.10 -11.35
C ARG A 5 -11.06 11.12 -10.49
N LYS A 6 -9.94 11.55 -11.12
CA LYS A 6 -8.59 11.81 -10.55
C LYS A 6 -8.53 12.69 -9.28
N THR A 7 -9.66 13.09 -8.70
CA THR A 7 -9.78 13.85 -7.45
C THR A 7 -10.66 13.13 -6.43
N ASN A 8 -10.57 11.80 -6.35
CA ASN A 8 -11.18 11.06 -5.25
C ASN A 8 -10.26 11.17 -4.03
N PRO A 9 -10.69 11.77 -2.91
CA PRO A 9 -9.89 11.89 -1.69
C PRO A 9 -9.32 10.55 -1.21
N ASP A 10 -10.00 9.45 -1.51
CA ASP A 10 -9.53 8.10 -1.18
C ASP A 10 -8.30 7.71 -2.04
N ILE A 11 -8.19 8.13 -3.31
CA ILE A 11 -6.96 7.95 -4.13
C ILE A 11 -5.83 8.74 -3.50
N THR A 12 -6.10 10.01 -3.18
CA THR A 12 -5.06 10.89 -2.66
C THR A 12 -4.47 10.32 -1.38
N LYS A 13 -5.32 9.76 -0.50
CA LYS A 13 -4.88 9.06 0.71
C LYS A 13 -4.11 7.78 0.39
N LEU A 14 -4.60 6.96 -0.53
CA LEU A 14 -3.92 5.73 -0.95
C LEU A 14 -2.51 6.02 -1.48
N LEU A 15 -2.36 6.99 -2.37
CA LEU A 15 -1.07 7.37 -2.95
C LEU A 15 -0.14 7.99 -1.90
N ALA A 16 -0.66 8.79 -0.97
CA ALA A 16 0.12 9.33 0.14
C ALA A 16 0.66 8.20 1.04
N ALA A 17 -0.19 7.23 1.38
CA ALA A 17 0.20 6.06 2.16
C ALA A 17 1.22 5.18 1.41
N ALA A 18 1.07 5.01 0.10
CA ALA A 18 2.02 4.26 -0.73
C ALA A 18 3.43 4.89 -0.75
N ASN A 19 3.51 6.21 -0.86
CA ASN A 19 4.78 6.93 -0.78
C ASN A 19 5.40 6.84 0.61
N LYS A 20 4.58 6.94 1.66
CA LYS A 20 5.04 6.78 3.05
C LYS A 20 5.59 5.38 3.31
N ALA A 21 4.85 4.34 2.89
CA ALA A 21 5.28 2.96 3.01
C ALA A 21 6.60 2.71 2.24
N GLN A 22 6.75 3.31 1.05
CA GLN A 22 8.02 3.25 0.31
C GLN A 22 9.17 3.87 1.10
N GLY A 23 8.99 5.06 1.67
CA GLY A 23 10.03 5.70 2.48
C GLY A 23 10.46 4.85 3.68
N LEU A 24 9.50 4.24 4.38
CA LEU A 24 9.80 3.33 5.49
C LEU A 24 10.57 2.08 5.05
N ILE A 25 10.20 1.48 3.91
CA ILE A 25 10.93 0.35 3.32
C ILE A 25 12.36 0.76 2.95
N ASP A 26 12.52 1.94 2.33
CA ASP A 26 13.83 2.44 1.92
C ASP A 26 14.73 2.71 3.13
N ASP A 27 14.18 3.25 4.22
CA ASP A 27 14.89 3.46 5.49
C ASP A 27 15.33 2.13 6.12
N LEU A 28 14.45 1.13 6.18
CA LEU A 28 14.80 -0.20 6.69
C LEU A 28 15.86 -0.88 5.83
N ARG A 29 15.75 -0.79 4.51
CA ARG A 29 16.74 -1.34 3.58
C ARG A 29 18.10 -0.68 3.73
N GLN A 30 18.14 0.63 3.94
CA GLN A 30 19.40 1.33 4.18
C GLN A 30 20.07 0.90 5.48
N ALA A 31 19.28 0.55 6.50
CA ALA A 31 19.79 0.00 7.74
C ALA A 31 20.33 -1.44 7.58
N ASP A 32 19.75 -2.25 6.69
CA ASP A 32 20.22 -3.59 6.36
C ASP A 32 20.07 -3.92 4.85
N LEU A 33 21.13 -3.63 4.10
CA LEU A 33 21.19 -3.87 2.65
C LEU A 33 21.20 -5.37 2.29
N SER A 34 21.44 -6.25 3.26
CA SER A 34 21.54 -7.70 3.04
C SER A 34 20.23 -8.44 3.32
N ASN A 35 19.20 -7.73 3.79
CA ASN A 35 17.92 -8.34 4.12
C ASN A 35 17.20 -8.81 2.84
N ALA A 36 17.09 -10.14 2.70
CA ALA A 36 16.45 -10.80 1.56
C ALA A 36 14.96 -10.46 1.42
N THR A 37 14.31 -9.94 2.47
CA THR A 37 12.94 -9.42 2.38
C THR A 37 12.81 -8.39 1.26
N PHE A 38 13.80 -7.50 1.08
CA PHE A 38 13.77 -6.46 0.06
C PHE A 38 14.10 -6.95 -1.35
N GLU A 39 14.44 -8.23 -1.53
CA GLU A 39 14.56 -8.85 -2.85
C GLU A 39 13.21 -9.32 -3.40
N GLN A 40 12.15 -9.29 -2.59
CA GLN A 40 10.81 -9.63 -3.05
C GLN A 40 10.28 -8.62 -4.08
N ALA A 41 9.68 -9.14 -5.15
CA ALA A 41 9.11 -8.32 -6.22
C ALA A 41 7.97 -7.45 -5.69
N GLY A 42 7.95 -6.17 -6.09
CA GLY A 42 6.88 -5.27 -5.72
C GLY A 42 7.06 -4.54 -4.39
N LEU A 43 8.13 -4.80 -3.62
CA LEU A 43 8.43 -4.01 -2.42
C LEU A 43 9.19 -2.71 -2.75
N LEU A 44 10.25 -2.79 -3.55
CA LEU A 44 11.11 -1.65 -3.85
C LEU A 44 10.56 -0.71 -4.93
N ASP A 45 9.81 -1.26 -5.88
CA ASP A 45 9.10 -0.55 -6.95
C ASP A 45 7.60 -0.41 -6.65
N GLY A 46 7.16 -0.84 -5.47
CA GLY A 46 5.74 -0.97 -5.16
C GLY A 46 4.94 0.34 -5.20
N SER A 47 5.59 1.50 -5.03
CA SER A 47 4.90 2.80 -5.18
C SER A 47 4.59 3.16 -6.63
N GLU A 48 5.37 2.65 -7.58
CA GLU A 48 5.13 2.78 -9.02
C GLU A 48 4.00 1.82 -9.43
N ILE A 49 4.08 0.56 -8.98
CA ILE A 49 3.03 -0.46 -9.20
C ILE A 49 1.66 0.03 -8.70
N ILE A 50 1.59 0.61 -7.50
CA ILE A 50 0.34 1.17 -6.96
C ILE A 50 -0.19 2.33 -7.83
N ARG A 51 0.71 3.17 -8.35
CA ARG A 51 0.32 4.25 -9.27
C ARG A 51 -0.26 3.69 -10.56
N ASP A 52 0.39 2.70 -11.15
CA ASP A 52 -0.07 2.05 -12.38
C ASP A 52 -1.47 1.45 -12.19
N TYR A 53 -1.71 0.74 -11.09
CA TYR A 53 -3.04 0.22 -10.75
C TYR A 53 -4.09 1.34 -10.60
N VAL A 54 -3.74 2.47 -9.97
CA VAL A 54 -4.65 3.61 -9.87
C VAL A 54 -4.96 4.21 -11.25
N GLU A 55 -3.97 4.32 -12.13
CA GLU A 55 -4.11 4.87 -13.48
C GLU A 55 -5.01 3.99 -14.37
N GLU A 56 -4.90 2.67 -14.22
CA GLU A 56 -5.72 1.67 -14.92
C GLU A 56 -7.11 1.45 -14.27
N ASN A 57 -7.45 2.21 -13.22
CA ASN A 57 -8.68 2.06 -12.42
C ASN A 57 -8.79 0.72 -11.67
N GLU A 58 -7.69 0.03 -11.45
CA GLU A 58 -7.57 -1.22 -10.70
C GLU A 58 -7.34 -0.95 -9.20
N TRP A 59 -8.21 -0.14 -8.61
CA TRP A 59 -8.09 0.31 -7.23
C TRP A 59 -8.00 -0.80 -6.19
N GLY A 60 -8.71 -1.91 -6.40
CA GLY A 60 -8.64 -3.07 -5.51
C GLY A 60 -7.21 -3.58 -5.38
N LEU A 61 -6.53 -3.73 -6.51
CA LEU A 61 -5.14 -4.18 -6.58
C LEU A 61 -4.18 -3.14 -5.98
N ALA A 62 -4.43 -1.84 -6.23
CA ALA A 62 -3.65 -0.76 -5.62
C ALA A 62 -3.69 -0.82 -4.08
N VAL A 63 -4.87 -1.04 -3.51
CA VAL A 63 -5.06 -1.19 -2.06
C VAL A 63 -4.40 -2.48 -1.57
N GLU A 64 -4.68 -3.62 -2.19
CA GLU A 64 -4.08 -4.90 -1.80
C GLU A 64 -2.55 -4.86 -1.81
N HIS A 65 -1.96 -4.22 -2.83
CA HIS A 65 -0.51 -4.08 -2.96
C HIS A 65 0.07 -3.18 -1.85
N LEU A 66 -0.62 -2.11 -1.46
CA LEU A 66 -0.20 -1.32 -0.31
C LEU A 66 -0.15 -2.16 0.98
N PHE A 67 -1.17 -2.96 1.24
CA PHE A 67 -1.21 -3.82 2.42
C PHE A 67 -0.17 -4.93 2.37
N TYR A 68 0.09 -5.51 1.19
CA TYR A 68 1.22 -6.40 0.95
C TYR A 68 2.54 -5.74 1.37
N LYS A 69 2.81 -4.50 0.92
CA LYS A 69 4.05 -3.77 1.26
C LYS A 69 4.21 -3.52 2.75
N ILE A 70 3.13 -3.11 3.40
CA ILE A 70 3.14 -2.84 4.85
C ILE A 70 3.45 -4.13 5.62
N TYR A 71 2.80 -5.22 5.23
CA TYR A 71 2.91 -6.49 5.93
C TYR A 71 4.24 -7.22 5.64
N GLU A 72 4.54 -7.49 4.38
CA GLU A 72 5.73 -8.26 3.98
C GLU A 72 7.02 -7.43 4.06
N GLY A 73 6.92 -6.10 4.00
CA GLY A 73 8.04 -5.21 4.28
C GLY A 73 8.36 -5.07 5.77
N GLU A 74 7.55 -5.66 6.66
CA GLU A 74 7.68 -5.58 8.12
C GLU A 74 7.87 -4.14 8.63
N ILE A 75 7.23 -3.16 7.97
CA ILE A 75 7.35 -1.75 8.33
C ILE A 75 6.40 -1.39 9.47
N ASP A 76 6.89 -0.59 10.41
CA ASP A 76 6.06 0.03 11.44
C ASP A 76 5.24 1.17 10.84
N PHE A 77 4.03 0.84 10.36
CA PHE A 77 3.11 1.80 9.77
C PHE A 77 2.08 2.27 10.81
N PRO A 78 1.80 3.59 10.92
CA PRO A 78 0.90 4.10 11.95
C PRO A 78 -0.49 3.45 11.93
N ALA A 79 -0.88 2.86 13.06
CA ALA A 79 -2.11 2.09 13.18
C ALA A 79 -3.37 2.89 12.83
N ASP A 80 -3.44 4.17 13.18
CA ASP A 80 -4.59 5.04 12.86
C ASP A 80 -4.75 5.24 11.34
N GLU A 81 -3.64 5.44 10.61
CA GLU A 81 -3.65 5.55 9.16
C GLU A 81 -4.00 4.22 8.49
N LEU A 82 -3.49 3.11 9.04
CA LEU A 82 -3.81 1.76 8.57
C LEU A 82 -5.31 1.46 8.74
N ASN A 83 -5.88 1.80 9.88
CA ASN A 83 -7.32 1.65 10.17
C ASN A 83 -8.19 2.51 9.23
N GLU A 84 -7.72 3.71 8.90
CA GLU A 84 -8.39 4.55 7.91
C GLU A 84 -8.37 3.93 6.51
N LEU A 85 -7.21 3.40 6.07
CA LEU A 85 -7.08 2.70 4.79
C LEU A 85 -7.97 1.45 4.73
N TYR A 86 -8.05 0.68 5.82
CA TYR A 86 -8.99 -0.43 5.94
C TYR A 86 -10.44 0.03 5.79
N SER A 87 -10.80 1.13 6.45
CA SER A 87 -12.14 1.72 6.35
C SER A 87 -12.45 2.21 4.93
N ILE A 88 -11.47 2.75 4.20
CA ILE A 88 -11.59 3.08 2.77
C ILE A 88 -11.86 1.81 1.95
N ALA A 89 -11.07 0.75 2.15
CA ALA A 89 -11.19 -0.49 1.41
C ALA A 89 -12.58 -1.14 1.58
N ILE A 90 -13.04 -1.27 2.82
CA ILE A 90 -14.35 -1.85 3.15
C ILE A 90 -15.49 -1.04 2.51
N ARG A 91 -15.44 0.29 2.60
CA ARG A 91 -16.45 1.18 2.00
C ARG A 91 -16.52 1.05 0.47
N ASN A 92 -15.41 0.69 -0.17
CA ASN A 92 -15.33 0.48 -1.60
C ASN A 92 -15.52 -1.00 -2.02
N GLY A 93 -15.89 -1.88 -1.08
CA GLY A 93 -16.14 -3.30 -1.35
C GLY A 93 -14.89 -4.12 -1.65
N ILE A 94 -13.70 -3.63 -1.30
CA ILE A 94 -12.42 -4.30 -1.49
C ILE A 94 -12.18 -5.24 -0.30
N GLN A 95 -11.93 -6.52 -0.60
CA GLN A 95 -11.54 -7.49 0.43
C GLN A 95 -10.03 -7.39 0.67
N ILE A 96 -9.62 -7.30 1.94
CA ILE A 96 -8.20 -7.27 2.28
C ILE A 96 -7.82 -8.56 2.98
N SER A 97 -6.88 -9.28 2.39
CA SER A 97 -6.42 -10.59 2.87
C SER A 97 -5.45 -10.51 4.07
N TYR A 98 -4.95 -9.32 4.39
CA TYR A 98 -3.92 -9.09 5.40
C TYR A 98 -4.45 -8.70 6.80
N VAL A 99 -5.78 -8.68 7.01
CA VAL A 99 -6.44 -8.23 8.26
C VAL A 99 -6.15 -9.13 9.49
N GLY A 100 -5.61 -10.33 9.31
CA GLY A 100 -5.56 -11.36 10.35
C GLY A 100 -4.17 -11.76 10.86
N LYS A 101 -3.09 -11.17 10.34
CA LYS A 101 -1.74 -11.49 10.81
C LYS A 101 -1.30 -10.35 11.74
N SER A 102 -1.35 -10.60 13.05
CA SER A 102 -0.98 -9.62 14.08
C SER A 102 0.37 -8.97 13.75
N LEU A 103 0.38 -7.63 13.70
CA LEU A 103 1.57 -6.81 13.89
C LEU A 103 2.13 -7.06 15.29
#